data_AF-A0A9E6W8I9-F1
#
_entry.id   AF-A0A9E6W8I9-F1
#
_cell.length_a   1.000
_cell.length_b   1.000
_cell.length_c   1.000
_cell.angle_alpha   90.00
_cell.angle_beta   90.00
_cell.angle_gamma   90.00
#
_symmetry.space_group_name_H-M   'P 1'
#
loop_
_entity.id
_entity.type
_entity.pdbx_description
1 polymer ?
#
loop_
_entity_poly.entity_id
_entity_poly.type
_entity_poly.pdbx_seq_one_letter_code
_entity_poly.pdbx_strand_id
1 'polypeptide(L)'
;MIKHTLSCLALLIGFSASATNHVVTSTNDAGAGTLREEITNAIAGDTITFDGSLIGSTITLSSEIAFAKSLAIIGPGSENLSIDANFNSRIFKITDGDIYISGLKLLNGFLTGSLEYHGGVINHSDAGTLRLNDIHFEFSDCRQSNGSQGGGLFYAVNDGRLEMDSCKFTNNNADNYGGAVSCNGSADYCRINYCWFDGNTASTGPAGAIFSNADTLEIFNSTLSNNSGLQTASLWSRSSYKFALLKIVNSTFSKNIASVPSNIFDVSKGSVELINNTFHMDNEPIRIQGNIHSFDTVNLVVQNNIFNNTGLNIEYNENVICTSLGGNVCSDTSMRRFLNNTNDTNEVSAGIEANSSTNGGFMPSHAILRGSVAIKNGTPGGPLTDQLGRIRTYLDAGAVDYICPVVQGTDTRTVCDSFIWIDGNTYNANTTTATYLLVDAAASGCDSLVTLNLTVNSTPDKGVLRNGKTLSSDAPFANHVWLDCDKNMEPIQGETGPSFTVKTSGNYALEVSNGACIDTSDCINVDLTGILESNFSDAIQVYPNPTSKDIQIRFSALQSHLNIEVRNALGQVVLVKEFTQTDLVELELNQANGIYFIEINDDKHQKALVRIVKR
;
A
#
# COMPACT_ATOMS: atom_id res chain seq x y z
N MET A 1 -16.12 12.83 8.65
CA MET A 1 -16.83 13.16 9.90
C MET A 1 -17.30 11.86 10.53
N ILE A 2 -17.04 11.67 11.83
CA ILE A 2 -17.29 10.46 12.65
C ILE A 2 -16.22 9.36 12.47
N LYS A 3 -15.06 9.52 13.14
CA LYS A 3 -14.22 8.41 13.64
C LYS A 3 -13.10 8.80 14.63
N HIS A 4 -13.22 9.93 15.35
CA HIS A 4 -12.24 10.34 16.38
C HIS A 4 -12.79 10.41 17.81
N THR A 5 -14.00 9.88 18.06
CA THR A 5 -14.61 9.87 19.40
C THR A 5 -14.32 8.61 20.22
N LEU A 6 -13.37 7.74 19.81
CA LEU A 6 -13.11 6.47 20.49
C LEU A 6 -11.75 6.39 21.23
N SER A 7 -11.24 7.50 21.75
CA SER A 7 -10.18 7.51 22.78
C SER A 7 -10.53 8.32 24.04
N CYS A 8 -11.69 8.98 24.10
CA CYS A 8 -12.10 9.75 25.29
C CYS A 8 -12.60 8.89 26.47
N LEU A 9 -12.61 7.56 26.39
CA LEU A 9 -13.31 6.72 27.38
C LEU A 9 -12.41 5.89 28.32
N ALA A 10 -11.13 6.22 28.48
CA ALA A 10 -10.26 5.48 29.41
C ALA A 10 -9.21 6.33 30.12
N LEU A 11 -9.56 7.53 30.60
CA LEU A 11 -8.73 8.26 31.57
C LEU A 11 -9.56 9.02 32.63
N LEU A 12 -10.70 8.49 33.07
CA LEU A 12 -11.30 8.90 34.34
C LEU A 12 -10.64 8.11 35.47
N ILE A 13 -9.59 8.68 36.05
CA ILE A 13 -8.94 8.15 37.25
C ILE A 13 -9.76 8.58 38.47
N GLY A 14 -10.09 7.62 39.34
CA GLY A 14 -10.00 7.76 40.79
C GLY A 14 -10.77 8.85 41.55
N PHE A 15 -11.67 9.62 40.94
CA PHE A 15 -12.54 10.51 41.73
C PHE A 15 -13.56 9.67 42.48
N SER A 16 -13.47 9.69 43.81
CA SER A 16 -14.41 9.02 44.71
C SER A 16 -15.83 9.57 44.49
N ALA A 17 -16.84 8.72 44.70
CA ALA A 17 -18.25 8.93 44.35
C ALA A 17 -19.00 10.03 45.15
N SER A 18 -18.28 11.07 45.60
CA SER A 18 -18.81 12.21 46.35
C SER A 18 -18.39 13.56 45.74
N ALA A 19 -18.14 13.61 44.43
CA ALA A 19 -17.88 14.87 43.73
C ALA A 19 -19.21 15.60 43.46
N THR A 20 -19.31 16.84 43.93
CA THR A 20 -20.41 17.75 43.61
C THR A 20 -20.09 18.44 42.27
N ASN A 21 -21.08 18.58 41.39
CA ASN A 21 -20.90 19.27 40.12
C ASN A 21 -21.18 20.76 40.28
N HIS A 22 -20.18 21.57 39.99
CA HIS A 22 -20.25 23.02 39.88
C HIS A 22 -20.46 23.42 38.42
N VAL A 23 -21.27 24.45 38.16
CA VAL A 23 -21.60 24.90 36.80
C VAL A 23 -21.37 26.40 36.69
N VAL A 24 -20.41 26.78 35.85
CA VAL A 24 -20.16 28.18 35.49
C VAL A 24 -21.25 28.63 34.51
N THR A 25 -21.93 29.72 34.84
CA THR A 25 -23.08 30.27 34.09
C THR A 25 -22.85 31.72 33.62
N SER A 26 -21.72 32.31 33.98
CA SER A 26 -21.41 33.72 33.74
C SER A 26 -20.01 33.91 33.17
N THR A 27 -19.87 34.85 32.24
CA THR A 27 -18.58 35.28 31.68
C THR A 27 -17.88 36.35 32.52
N ASN A 28 -18.52 36.84 33.59
CA ASN A 28 -17.91 37.81 34.50
C ASN A 28 -16.74 37.16 35.26
N ASP A 29 -15.76 37.97 35.68
CA ASP A 29 -14.61 37.48 36.47
C ASP A 29 -14.98 37.13 37.93
N ALA A 30 -15.97 37.83 38.50
CA ALA A 30 -16.37 37.66 39.90
C ALA A 30 -17.89 37.79 40.09
N GLY A 31 -18.38 37.25 41.20
CA GLY A 31 -19.79 37.21 41.57
C GLY A 31 -20.46 35.87 41.25
N ALA A 32 -21.77 35.84 41.40
CA ALA A 32 -22.58 34.63 41.26
C ALA A 32 -22.35 33.92 39.90
N GLY A 33 -22.03 32.63 39.94
CA GLY A 33 -21.95 31.74 38.78
C GLY A 33 -20.71 31.94 37.90
N THR A 34 -19.69 32.63 38.37
CA THR A 34 -18.41 32.79 37.65
C THR A 34 -17.44 31.66 37.93
N LEU A 35 -16.49 31.42 37.03
CA LEU A 35 -15.46 30.40 37.21
C LEU A 35 -14.70 30.55 38.54
N ARG A 36 -14.39 31.79 38.93
CA ARG A 36 -13.69 32.09 40.17
C ARG A 36 -14.51 31.70 41.39
N GLU A 37 -15.81 31.99 41.39
CA GLU A 37 -16.69 31.63 42.50
C GLU A 37 -16.89 30.12 42.58
N GLU A 38 -17.10 29.44 41.45
CA GLU A 38 -17.24 27.98 41.42
C GLU A 38 -15.97 27.26 41.91
N ILE A 39 -14.77 27.72 41.49
CA ILE A 39 -13.50 27.20 42.03
C ILE A 39 -13.38 27.46 43.53
N THR A 40 -13.84 28.62 44.01
CA THR A 40 -13.78 28.94 45.45
C THR A 40 -14.68 28.00 46.25
N ASN A 41 -15.91 27.78 45.79
CA ASN A 41 -16.92 26.98 46.47
C ASN A 41 -16.67 25.47 46.42
N ALA A 42 -16.03 24.99 45.36
CA ALA A 42 -15.69 23.57 45.20
C ALA A 42 -14.84 23.05 46.36
N ILE A 43 -15.01 21.78 46.73
CA ILE A 43 -14.09 21.05 47.62
C ILE A 43 -13.16 20.14 46.81
N ALA A 44 -12.14 19.58 47.46
CA ALA A 44 -11.20 18.69 46.79
C ALA A 44 -11.93 17.46 46.21
N GLY A 45 -11.72 17.20 44.92
CA GLY A 45 -12.35 16.12 44.17
C GLY A 45 -13.56 16.54 43.33
N ASP A 46 -14.05 17.77 43.49
CA ASP A 46 -15.21 18.26 42.73
C ASP A 46 -14.88 18.49 41.24
N THR A 47 -15.95 18.52 40.44
CA THR A 47 -15.89 18.81 39.00
C THR A 47 -16.59 20.12 38.69
N ILE A 48 -15.92 20.98 37.94
CA ILE A 48 -16.42 22.26 37.43
C ILE A 48 -16.69 22.11 35.94
N THR A 49 -17.90 22.45 35.53
CA THR A 49 -18.37 22.42 34.14
C THR A 49 -18.89 23.79 33.73
N PHE A 50 -19.18 23.98 32.44
CA PHE A 50 -19.68 25.23 31.90
C PHE A 50 -21.06 25.03 31.27
N ASP A 51 -21.97 25.95 31.54
CA ASP A 51 -23.30 25.95 30.94
C ASP A 51 -23.21 26.13 29.42
N GLY A 52 -24.11 25.47 28.69
CA GLY A 52 -24.13 25.51 27.23
C GLY A 52 -24.34 26.92 26.65
N SER A 53 -24.90 27.85 27.42
CA SER A 53 -25.02 29.26 27.04
C SER A 53 -23.67 29.98 26.88
N LEU A 54 -22.58 29.43 27.42
CA LEU A 54 -21.24 29.99 27.31
C LEU A 54 -20.48 29.51 26.06
N ILE A 55 -21.04 28.60 25.25
CA ILE A 55 -20.40 28.17 24.01
C ILE A 55 -20.23 29.36 23.05
N GLY A 56 -19.01 29.54 22.54
CA GLY A 56 -18.59 30.64 21.68
C GLY A 56 -18.23 31.93 22.42
N SER A 57 -18.26 31.94 23.76
CA SER A 57 -17.95 33.11 24.57
C SER A 57 -16.51 33.12 25.10
N THR A 58 -16.12 34.25 25.68
CA THR A 58 -14.83 34.45 26.34
C THR A 58 -15.05 34.93 27.78
N ILE A 59 -14.41 34.26 28.74
CA ILE A 59 -14.33 34.68 30.14
C ILE A 59 -13.05 35.50 30.30
N THR A 60 -13.17 36.80 30.53
CA THR A 60 -12.02 37.69 30.70
C THR A 60 -11.70 37.88 32.17
N LEU A 61 -10.47 37.57 32.58
CA LEU A 61 -10.01 37.67 33.96
C LEU A 61 -9.35 39.02 34.24
N SER A 62 -9.58 39.56 35.44
CA SER A 62 -8.84 40.75 35.93
C SER A 62 -7.58 40.38 36.71
N SER A 63 -7.49 39.14 37.20
CA SER A 63 -6.39 38.63 38.03
C SER A 63 -6.30 37.10 37.96
N GLU A 64 -5.19 36.54 38.42
CA GLU A 64 -5.01 35.08 38.49
C GLU A 64 -6.04 34.40 39.39
N ILE A 65 -6.39 33.15 39.07
CA ILE A 65 -7.18 32.27 39.94
C ILE A 65 -6.23 31.29 40.62
N ALA A 66 -6.06 31.45 41.93
CA ALA A 66 -5.18 30.61 42.74
C ALA A 66 -5.98 29.57 43.54
N PHE A 67 -5.52 28.31 43.56
CA PHE A 67 -6.13 27.24 44.36
C PHE A 67 -5.13 26.13 44.71
N ALA A 68 -5.47 25.34 45.73
CA ALA A 68 -4.61 24.33 46.35
C ALA A 68 -5.44 23.08 46.73
N LYS A 69 -6.13 22.50 45.75
CA LYS A 69 -7.03 21.35 45.94
C LYS A 69 -7.23 20.61 44.62
N SER A 70 -7.40 19.29 44.69
CA SER A 70 -7.69 18.46 43.52
C SER A 70 -9.01 18.88 42.89
N LEU A 71 -9.04 19.12 41.58
CA LEU A 71 -10.23 19.55 40.84
C LEU A 71 -10.20 19.01 39.40
N ALA A 72 -11.39 18.76 38.87
CA ALA A 72 -11.61 18.62 37.44
C ALA A 72 -12.30 19.87 36.88
N ILE A 73 -11.78 20.44 35.78
CA ILE A 73 -12.37 21.57 35.06
C ILE A 73 -12.60 21.15 33.60
N ILE A 74 -13.87 21.05 33.19
CA ILE A 74 -14.27 20.44 31.92
C ILE A 74 -15.05 21.45 31.09
N GLY A 75 -14.39 22.01 30.09
CA GLY A 75 -14.97 22.91 29.10
C GLY A 75 -15.67 22.20 27.93
N PRO A 76 -16.40 22.97 27.10
CA PRO A 76 -17.15 22.44 25.96
C PRO A 76 -16.29 22.10 24.72
N GLY A 77 -14.97 22.24 24.81
CA GLY A 77 -14.01 22.03 23.72
C GLY A 77 -13.14 23.28 23.52
N SER A 78 -11.86 23.10 23.19
CA SER A 78 -10.91 24.23 23.08
C SER A 78 -11.35 25.27 22.04
N GLU A 79 -11.99 24.85 20.96
CA GLU A 79 -12.54 25.77 19.95
C GLU A 79 -13.86 26.47 20.37
N ASN A 80 -14.43 26.12 21.53
CA ASN A 80 -15.78 26.52 21.94
C ASN A 80 -15.82 27.45 23.15
N LEU A 81 -14.79 27.56 23.97
CA LEU A 81 -14.79 28.48 25.11
C LEU A 81 -13.37 28.96 25.42
N SER A 82 -13.22 30.28 25.49
CA SER A 82 -11.94 30.91 25.85
C SER A 82 -11.95 31.45 27.28
N ILE A 83 -10.83 31.31 27.97
CA ILE A 83 -10.50 32.05 29.19
C ILE A 83 -9.31 32.95 28.85
N ASP A 84 -9.48 34.25 29.03
CA ASP A 84 -8.53 35.27 28.59
C ASP A 84 -7.98 36.02 29.80
N ALA A 85 -6.67 35.95 30.03
CA ALA A 85 -6.02 36.70 31.10
C ALA A 85 -5.78 38.18 30.76
N ASN A 86 -6.16 38.60 29.55
CA ASN A 86 -6.14 39.98 29.05
C ASN A 86 -4.76 40.64 29.15
N PHE A 87 -3.68 39.87 28.96
CA PHE A 87 -2.31 40.31 29.15
C PHE A 87 -2.03 40.94 30.52
N ASN A 88 -2.79 40.58 31.55
CA ASN A 88 -2.70 41.22 32.86
C ASN A 88 -2.24 40.28 33.98
N SER A 89 -2.33 38.96 33.77
CA SER A 89 -1.98 37.96 34.79
C SER A 89 -1.78 36.57 34.19
N ARG A 90 -1.44 35.60 35.04
CA ARG A 90 -1.68 34.17 34.76
C ARG A 90 -3.18 33.87 34.80
N ILE A 91 -3.59 32.75 34.22
CA ILE A 91 -4.94 32.22 34.43
C ILE A 91 -5.00 31.42 35.73
N PHE A 92 -4.17 30.38 35.85
CA PHE A 92 -4.18 29.48 37.01
C PHE A 92 -2.85 29.44 37.74
N LYS A 93 -2.92 29.57 39.07
CA LYS A 93 -1.82 29.28 39.99
C LYS A 93 -2.22 28.13 40.91
N ILE A 94 -1.53 27.01 40.77
CA ILE A 94 -1.87 25.75 41.42
C ILE A 94 -0.71 25.38 42.33
N THR A 95 -0.97 25.35 43.63
CA THR A 95 0.06 24.99 44.60
C THR A 95 -0.06 23.54 45.06
N ASP A 96 -1.26 22.95 45.01
CA ASP A 96 -1.47 21.56 45.44
C ASP A 96 -2.67 20.93 44.71
N GLY A 97 -2.70 19.60 44.68
CA GLY A 97 -3.82 18.78 44.21
C GLY A 97 -3.59 18.10 42.86
N ASP A 98 -4.35 17.02 42.63
CA ASP A 98 -4.45 16.36 41.33
C ASP A 98 -5.46 17.10 40.46
N ILE A 99 -4.99 17.67 39.36
CA ILE A 99 -5.76 18.56 38.49
C ILE A 99 -6.00 17.92 37.13
N TYR A 100 -7.24 17.98 36.67
CA TYR A 100 -7.63 17.65 35.30
C TYR A 100 -8.30 18.86 34.65
N ILE A 101 -7.74 19.36 33.54
CA ILE A 101 -8.35 20.45 32.76
C ILE A 101 -8.57 19.96 31.34
N SER A 102 -9.77 20.19 30.81
CA SER A 102 -10.07 19.82 29.43
C SER A 102 -10.97 20.79 28.69
N GLY A 103 -10.84 20.81 27.36
CA GLY A 103 -11.80 21.46 26.46
C GLY A 103 -11.89 22.98 26.60
N LEU A 104 -10.75 23.65 26.76
CA LEU A 104 -10.68 25.11 26.95
C LEU A 104 -9.56 25.72 26.13
N LYS A 105 -9.80 26.94 25.65
CA LYS A 105 -8.75 27.80 25.09
C LYS A 105 -8.32 28.85 26.11
N LEU A 106 -7.02 28.98 26.28
CA LEU A 106 -6.39 29.80 27.31
C LEU A 106 -5.54 30.87 26.64
N LEU A 107 -5.98 32.12 26.76
CA LEU A 107 -5.46 33.25 25.98
C LEU A 107 -4.66 34.23 26.83
N ASN A 108 -3.66 34.83 26.19
CA ASN A 108 -3.03 36.09 26.61
C ASN A 108 -2.54 36.09 28.05
N GLY A 109 -2.06 34.94 28.54
CA GLY A 109 -1.42 34.83 29.84
C GLY A 109 -0.18 35.73 29.87
N PHE A 110 -0.02 36.57 30.89
CA PHE A 110 1.10 37.50 30.96
C PHE A 110 1.70 37.55 32.34
N LEU A 111 3.02 37.51 32.37
CA LEU A 111 3.78 37.61 33.60
C LEU A 111 5.01 38.50 33.41
N THR A 112 5.16 39.49 34.29
CA THR A 112 6.32 40.37 34.37
C THR A 112 6.76 40.58 35.82
N GLY A 113 8.05 40.81 36.06
CA GLY A 113 8.59 41.13 37.39
C GLY A 113 9.83 40.32 37.79
N SER A 114 10.21 40.42 39.07
CA SER A 114 11.47 39.91 39.63
C SER A 114 11.30 38.75 40.64
N LEU A 115 10.11 38.16 40.74
CA LEU A 115 9.82 37.06 41.67
C LEU A 115 9.80 35.73 40.90
N GLU A 116 10.20 34.63 41.55
CA GLU A 116 10.34 33.24 41.05
C GLU A 116 9.00 32.60 40.60
N TYR A 117 8.24 33.29 39.77
CA TYR A 117 6.99 32.78 39.24
C TYR A 117 7.16 32.47 37.76
N HIS A 118 6.93 31.23 37.36
CA HIS A 118 7.04 30.81 35.96
C HIS A 118 5.63 30.51 35.42
N GLY A 119 5.47 30.20 34.13
CA GLY A 119 4.16 29.86 33.57
C GLY A 119 3.35 31.11 33.23
N GLY A 120 3.24 31.48 31.95
CA GLY A 120 2.44 32.64 31.54
C GLY A 120 0.93 32.41 31.67
N VAL A 121 0.46 31.16 31.55
CA VAL A 121 -0.95 30.79 31.67
C VAL A 121 -1.21 29.94 32.91
N ILE A 122 -0.49 28.82 33.04
CA ILE A 122 -0.61 27.89 34.17
C ILE A 122 0.73 27.75 34.87
N ASN A 123 0.69 27.86 36.19
CA ASN A 123 1.79 27.50 37.07
C ASN A 123 1.32 26.40 38.03
N HIS A 124 2.04 25.28 38.10
CA HIS A 124 1.83 24.20 39.07
C HIS A 124 3.16 23.82 39.72
N SER A 125 3.37 24.14 41.00
CA SER A 125 4.73 24.17 41.58
C SER A 125 5.00 23.38 42.86
N ASP A 126 4.00 22.92 43.63
CA ASP A 126 4.33 22.31 44.94
C ASP A 126 3.99 20.81 45.02
N ALA A 127 2.75 20.40 44.76
CA ALA A 127 2.35 18.98 44.85
C ALA A 127 1.20 18.59 43.89
N GLY A 128 1.13 17.30 43.54
CA GLY A 128 0.04 16.71 42.75
C GLY A 128 0.34 16.54 41.26
N THR A 129 -0.57 15.87 40.55
CA THR A 129 -0.50 15.59 39.11
C THR A 129 -1.24 16.64 38.29
N LEU A 130 -0.71 17.05 37.13
CA LEU A 130 -1.44 17.86 36.16
C LEU A 130 -1.77 17.06 34.88
N ARG A 131 -3.04 16.99 34.54
CA ARG A 131 -3.54 16.39 33.29
C ARG A 131 -4.28 17.41 32.45
N LEU A 132 -3.86 17.56 31.20
CA LEU A 132 -4.44 18.47 30.24
C LEU A 132 -4.93 17.68 29.02
N ASN A 133 -6.17 17.93 28.59
CA ASN A 133 -6.75 17.26 27.43
C ASN A 133 -7.53 18.24 26.55
N ASP A 134 -7.21 18.36 25.26
CA ASP A 134 -7.89 19.32 24.38
C ASP A 134 -7.84 20.76 24.95
N ILE A 135 -6.62 21.22 25.23
CA ILE A 135 -6.36 22.60 25.68
C ILE A 135 -5.60 23.35 24.60
N HIS A 136 -6.01 24.58 24.30
CA HIS A 136 -5.28 25.47 23.40
C HIS A 136 -4.69 26.66 24.17
N PHE A 137 -3.37 26.66 24.37
CA PHE A 137 -2.60 27.79 24.91
C PHE A 137 -2.18 28.72 23.77
N GLU A 138 -2.56 29.99 23.83
CA GLU A 138 -2.26 30.93 22.76
C GLU A 138 -1.90 32.34 23.26
N PHE A 139 -0.86 32.90 22.64
CA PHE A 139 -0.36 34.28 22.87
C PHE A 139 0.04 34.59 24.31
N SER A 140 0.52 33.61 25.07
CA SER A 140 1.05 33.90 26.40
C SER A 140 2.49 34.38 26.36
N ASP A 141 2.87 35.19 27.34
CA ASP A 141 4.17 35.85 27.38
C ASP A 141 4.69 35.98 28.81
N CYS A 142 5.77 35.26 29.11
CA CYS A 142 6.41 35.21 30.42
C CYS A 142 7.78 35.91 30.37
N ARG A 143 7.83 37.17 30.83
CA ARG A 143 9.04 38.00 30.81
C ARG A 143 9.60 38.21 32.21
N GLN A 144 10.81 37.72 32.49
CA GLN A 144 11.44 37.90 33.79
C GLN A 144 12.94 38.15 33.67
N SER A 145 13.44 39.05 34.52
CA SER A 145 14.83 39.46 34.50
C SER A 145 15.82 38.33 34.77
N ASN A 146 15.40 37.25 35.45
CA ASN A 146 16.21 36.06 35.67
C ASN A 146 15.34 34.79 35.59
N GLY A 147 15.39 34.09 34.45
CA GLY A 147 14.93 32.70 34.41
C GLY A 147 13.43 32.48 34.20
N SER A 148 12.74 33.29 33.39
CA SER A 148 11.36 32.95 32.99
C SER A 148 11.31 31.59 32.27
N GLN A 149 10.32 30.79 32.61
CA GLN A 149 10.16 29.44 32.08
C GLN A 149 8.70 29.13 31.77
N GLY A 150 8.44 28.37 30.71
CA GLY A 150 7.10 27.91 30.38
C GLY A 150 6.20 29.05 29.96
N GLY A 151 6.37 29.59 28.75
CA GLY A 151 5.58 30.74 28.31
C GLY A 151 4.08 30.49 28.42
N GLY A 152 3.61 29.27 28.13
CA GLY A 152 2.25 28.81 28.42
C GLY A 152 2.15 28.13 29.78
N LEU A 153 2.86 27.02 29.95
CA LEU A 153 2.75 26.13 31.10
C LEU A 153 4.10 25.98 31.81
N PHE A 154 4.07 26.16 33.12
CA PHE A 154 5.14 25.74 34.01
C PHE A 154 4.65 24.71 35.01
N TYR A 155 5.32 23.57 35.03
CA TYR A 155 5.10 22.48 35.96
C TYR A 155 6.41 22.16 36.67
N ALA A 156 6.43 22.16 38.00
CA ALA A 156 7.65 21.91 38.80
C ALA A 156 7.33 21.23 40.12
N VAL A 157 6.67 20.08 40.08
CA VAL A 157 6.32 19.30 41.28
C VAL A 157 7.26 18.11 41.36
N ASN A 158 8.03 17.98 42.44
CA ASN A 158 8.89 16.80 42.65
C ASN A 158 8.07 15.51 42.78
N ASP A 159 8.59 14.41 42.22
CA ASP A 159 7.89 13.13 42.09
C ASP A 159 6.52 13.28 41.37
N GLY A 160 6.42 14.33 40.55
CA GLY A 160 5.19 14.75 39.92
C GLY A 160 4.95 14.10 38.56
N ARG A 161 3.71 14.22 38.07
CA ARG A 161 3.32 13.74 36.75
C ARG A 161 2.64 14.88 35.97
N LEU A 162 3.16 15.18 34.78
CA LEU A 162 2.51 16.03 33.79
C LEU A 162 2.08 15.16 32.60
N GLU A 163 0.80 15.16 32.27
CA GLU A 163 0.26 14.49 31.09
C GLU A 163 -0.50 15.48 30.22
N MET A 164 -0.12 15.59 28.95
CA MET A 164 -0.78 16.43 27.96
C MET A 164 -1.25 15.55 26.81
N ASP A 165 -2.54 15.59 26.52
CA ASP A 165 -3.16 14.90 25.40
C ASP A 165 -3.91 15.88 24.49
N SER A 166 -3.71 15.79 23.18
CA SER A 166 -4.47 16.57 22.21
C SER A 166 -4.41 18.09 22.44
N CYS A 167 -3.32 18.59 23.05
CA CYS A 167 -3.14 20.00 23.39
C CYS A 167 -2.40 20.77 22.30
N LYS A 168 -2.68 22.07 22.19
CA LYS A 168 -2.05 22.99 21.24
C LYS A 168 -1.40 24.15 21.99
N PHE A 169 -0.16 24.48 21.64
CA PHE A 169 0.59 25.62 22.15
C PHE A 169 1.04 26.47 20.98
N THR A 170 0.42 27.63 20.79
CA THR A 170 0.74 28.54 19.69
C THR A 170 1.17 29.91 20.12
N ASN A 171 2.28 30.39 19.55
CA ASN A 171 2.77 31.76 19.72
C ASN A 171 2.97 32.14 21.20
N ASN A 172 3.40 31.18 22.03
CA ASN A 172 3.73 31.44 23.42
C ASN A 172 5.21 31.82 23.54
N ASN A 173 5.52 32.76 24.43
CA ASN A 173 6.85 33.29 24.64
C ASN A 173 7.31 33.14 26.11
N ALA A 174 8.57 32.75 26.29
CA ALA A 174 9.30 32.95 27.54
C ALA A 174 10.63 33.62 27.23
N ASP A 175 11.19 34.42 28.15
CA ASP A 175 12.54 34.94 27.93
C ASP A 175 13.59 33.82 27.98
N ASN A 176 13.51 32.86 28.91
CA ASN A 176 14.60 31.89 29.10
C ASN A 176 14.30 30.47 28.58
N TYR A 177 13.53 29.63 29.28
CA TYR A 177 13.38 28.22 28.88
C TYR A 177 11.93 27.84 28.56
N GLY A 178 11.74 27.08 27.47
CA GLY A 178 10.45 26.49 27.14
C GLY A 178 9.42 27.56 26.81
N GLY A 179 9.50 28.14 25.61
CA GLY A 179 8.54 29.16 25.16
C GLY A 179 7.08 28.73 25.27
N ALA A 180 6.81 27.43 25.18
CA ALA A 180 5.50 26.86 25.49
C ALA A 180 5.46 26.22 26.88
N VAL A 181 6.28 25.20 27.11
CA VAL A 181 6.18 24.32 28.28
C VAL A 181 7.53 24.20 28.98
N SER A 182 7.49 24.26 30.30
CA SER A 182 8.62 23.93 31.16
C SER A 182 8.20 22.90 32.21
N CYS A 183 8.87 21.75 32.24
CA CYS A 183 8.63 20.66 33.19
C CYS A 183 9.88 20.42 34.06
N ASN A 184 9.83 20.75 35.35
CA ASN A 184 11.03 21.03 36.16
C ASN A 184 11.16 20.35 37.53
N GLY A 185 10.38 19.32 37.88
CA GLY A 185 10.59 18.60 39.14
C GLY A 185 11.65 17.49 39.04
N SER A 186 12.20 17.14 40.20
CA SER A 186 13.09 15.98 40.38
C SER A 186 12.27 14.69 40.38
N ALA A 187 12.75 13.63 39.71
CA ALA A 187 12.07 12.34 39.57
C ALA A 187 10.71 12.41 38.81
N ASP A 188 10.51 13.46 38.03
CA ASP A 188 9.27 13.71 37.32
C ASP A 188 9.08 12.84 36.08
N TYR A 189 7.80 12.64 35.75
CA TYR A 189 7.35 12.08 34.49
C TYR A 189 6.57 13.13 33.70
N CYS A 190 7.04 13.45 32.48
CA CYS A 190 6.37 14.31 31.53
C CYS A 190 5.97 13.53 30.29
N ARG A 191 4.68 13.49 29.98
CA ARG A 191 4.14 12.84 28.79
C ARG A 191 3.39 13.84 27.93
N ILE A 192 3.74 13.82 26.65
CA ILE A 192 3.19 14.68 25.62
C ILE A 192 2.67 13.76 24.52
N ASN A 193 1.36 13.73 24.32
CA ASN A 193 0.74 12.88 23.31
C ASN A 193 -0.20 13.69 22.43
N TYR A 194 -0.04 13.53 21.12
CA TYR A 194 -0.91 14.16 20.14
C TYR A 194 -0.96 15.70 20.26
N CYS A 195 0.17 16.32 20.61
CA CYS A 195 0.26 17.75 20.87
C CYS A 195 0.92 18.53 19.72
N TRP A 196 0.50 19.78 19.54
CA TRP A 196 1.06 20.69 18.55
C TRP A 196 1.71 21.91 19.19
N PHE A 197 3.01 22.08 18.99
CA PHE A 197 3.77 23.25 19.42
C PHE A 197 4.16 24.07 18.19
N ASP A 198 3.48 25.20 17.97
CA ASP A 198 3.69 26.06 16.80
C ASP A 198 4.11 27.49 17.17
N GLY A 199 5.19 27.99 16.59
CA GLY A 199 5.54 29.41 16.73
C GLY A 199 5.95 29.83 18.15
N ASN A 200 6.28 28.89 19.04
CA ASN A 200 6.66 29.22 20.42
C ASN A 200 8.11 29.69 20.47
N THR A 201 8.40 30.66 21.34
CA THR A 201 9.70 31.33 21.36
C THR A 201 10.30 31.37 22.76
N ALA A 202 11.59 31.04 22.86
CA ALA A 202 12.45 31.39 23.97
C ALA A 202 13.38 32.53 23.55
N SER A 203 13.05 33.76 23.95
CA SER A 203 13.65 34.98 23.37
C SER A 203 15.14 35.14 23.63
N THR A 204 15.62 34.70 24.80
CA THR A 204 17.01 34.86 25.25
C THR A 204 17.66 33.56 25.71
N GLY A 205 16.86 32.55 26.04
CA GLY A 205 17.35 31.29 26.52
C GLY A 205 17.19 30.16 25.51
N PRO A 206 17.52 28.94 25.94
CA PRO A 206 17.96 27.96 24.99
C PRO A 206 16.85 27.18 24.32
N ALA A 207 15.64 27.02 24.87
CA ALA A 207 14.66 26.04 24.37
C ALA A 207 13.36 26.68 23.88
N GLY A 208 13.15 26.72 22.56
CA GLY A 208 12.04 27.48 21.96
C GLY A 208 10.64 26.99 22.31
N ALA A 209 10.39 25.68 22.35
CA ALA A 209 9.07 25.15 22.71
C ALA A 209 9.06 24.53 24.11
N ILE A 210 9.88 23.50 24.32
CA ILE A 210 9.80 22.62 25.48
C ILE A 210 11.15 22.60 26.19
N PHE A 211 11.10 22.83 27.50
CA PHE A 211 12.20 22.57 28.41
C PHE A 211 11.77 21.52 29.43
N SER A 212 12.59 20.48 29.61
CA SER A 212 12.29 19.42 30.56
C SER A 212 13.53 19.04 31.36
N ASN A 213 13.39 19.08 32.68
CA ASN A 213 14.30 18.43 33.62
C ASN A 213 13.77 17.09 34.15
N ALA A 214 12.64 16.61 33.63
CA ALA A 214 12.03 15.35 34.06
C ALA A 214 12.98 14.16 33.85
N ASP A 215 12.92 13.18 34.74
CA ASP A 215 13.69 11.94 34.59
C ASP A 215 13.13 11.09 33.44
N THR A 216 11.85 11.23 33.13
CA THR A 216 11.26 10.63 31.93
C THR A 216 10.46 11.68 31.16
N LEU A 217 10.88 11.96 29.94
CA LEU A 217 10.14 12.74 28.96
C LEU A 217 9.75 11.84 27.79
N GLU A 218 8.45 11.67 27.57
CA GLU A 218 7.94 10.94 26.42
C GLU A 218 7.07 11.82 25.52
N ILE A 219 7.39 11.85 24.23
CA ILE A 219 6.68 12.61 23.19
C ILE A 219 6.17 11.63 22.14
N PHE A 220 4.85 11.57 21.95
CA PHE A 220 4.19 10.67 21.02
C PHE A 220 3.30 11.44 20.06
N ASN A 221 3.30 11.04 18.79
CA ASN A 221 2.31 11.50 17.81
C ASN A 221 2.20 13.03 17.71
N SER A 222 3.29 13.76 17.95
CA SER A 222 3.25 15.21 18.17
C SER A 222 4.01 15.97 17.08
N THR A 223 3.66 17.24 16.88
CA THR A 223 4.34 18.12 15.93
C THR A 223 4.94 19.31 16.66
N LEU A 224 6.24 19.54 16.45
CA LEU A 224 6.94 20.74 16.88
C LEU A 224 7.36 21.51 15.64
N SER A 225 6.69 22.64 15.38
CA SER A 225 6.90 23.46 14.19
C SER A 225 7.11 24.94 14.48
N ASN A 226 7.90 25.60 13.65
CA ASN A 226 8.08 27.07 13.71
C ASN A 226 8.56 27.61 15.07
N ASN A 227 9.11 26.77 15.94
CA ASN A 227 9.55 27.20 17.27
C ASN A 227 10.94 27.85 17.18
N SER A 228 11.21 28.82 18.05
CA SER A 228 12.42 29.63 18.01
C SER A 228 13.13 29.70 19.35
N GLY A 229 14.42 29.42 19.40
CA GLY A 229 15.21 29.49 20.64
C GLY A 229 16.66 29.89 20.39
N LEU A 230 17.37 30.33 21.43
CA LEU A 230 18.77 30.73 21.26
C LEU A 230 19.68 29.52 21.00
N GLN A 231 19.50 28.39 21.71
CA GLN A 231 20.42 27.23 21.60
C GLN A 231 19.80 25.97 20.99
N THR A 232 18.51 25.79 21.15
CA THR A 232 17.71 24.72 20.58
C THR A 232 16.33 25.24 20.23
N ALA A 233 15.91 24.94 19.01
CA ALA A 233 14.73 25.55 18.45
C ALA A 233 13.46 24.99 19.08
N SER A 234 13.47 23.71 19.46
CA SER A 234 12.27 22.99 19.88
C SER A 234 12.37 22.48 21.31
N LEU A 235 13.28 21.54 21.55
CA LEU A 235 13.27 20.73 22.77
C LEU A 235 14.63 20.73 23.46
N TRP A 236 14.63 21.07 24.74
CA TRP A 236 15.76 20.82 25.63
C TRP A 236 15.37 19.82 26.70
N SER A 237 16.15 18.75 26.82
CA SER A 237 15.98 17.69 27.80
C SER A 237 17.24 17.55 28.64
N ARG A 238 17.07 17.47 29.97
CA ARG A 238 18.19 17.35 30.91
C ARG A 238 17.77 16.55 32.13
N SER A 239 18.39 15.41 32.37
CA SER A 239 18.31 14.76 33.68
C SER A 239 19.67 14.26 34.16
N SER A 240 19.92 14.46 35.45
CA SER A 240 21.10 13.92 36.13
C SER A 240 20.93 12.45 36.56
N TYR A 241 19.74 11.89 36.39
CA TYR A 241 19.43 10.51 36.74
C TYR A 241 20.00 9.54 35.71
N LYS A 242 20.75 8.54 36.20
CA LYS A 242 21.46 7.56 35.35
C LYS A 242 20.54 6.65 34.52
N PHE A 243 19.24 6.61 34.83
CA PHE A 243 18.24 5.86 34.10
C PHE A 243 17.18 6.79 33.48
N ALA A 244 17.52 8.05 33.27
CA ALA A 244 16.63 8.98 32.59
C ALA A 244 16.24 8.47 31.19
N LEU A 245 15.08 8.88 30.70
CA LEU A 245 14.59 8.51 29.39
C LEU A 245 14.02 9.71 28.65
N LEU A 246 14.59 10.02 27.49
CA LEU A 246 13.94 10.82 26.47
C LEU A 246 13.44 9.89 25.37
N LYS A 247 12.13 9.76 25.21
CA LYS A 247 11.52 8.92 24.19
C LYS A 247 10.66 9.74 23.26
N ILE A 248 10.96 9.71 21.97
CA ILE A 248 10.21 10.43 20.94
C ILE A 248 9.77 9.43 19.89
N VAL A 249 8.46 9.31 19.72
CA VAL A 249 7.87 8.34 18.81
C VAL A 249 6.85 9.00 17.90
N ASN A 250 6.90 8.65 16.62
CA ASN A 250 5.87 9.01 15.65
C ASN A 250 5.61 10.54 15.57
N SER A 251 6.66 11.35 15.69
CA SER A 251 6.56 12.81 15.82
C SER A 251 7.30 13.55 14.70
N THR A 252 6.87 14.79 14.42
CA THR A 252 7.43 15.64 13.37
C THR A 252 8.12 16.88 13.95
N PHE A 253 9.31 17.20 13.45
CA PHE A 253 10.06 18.43 13.73
C PHE A 253 10.36 19.17 12.42
N SER A 254 9.77 20.36 12.24
CA SER A 254 9.90 21.12 10.99
C SER A 254 9.93 22.63 11.22
N LYS A 255 10.75 23.37 10.47
CA LYS A 255 10.77 24.86 10.49
C LYS A 255 11.11 25.49 11.83
N ASN A 256 11.73 24.75 12.75
CA ASN A 256 12.19 25.32 14.00
C ASN A 256 13.55 25.99 13.77
N ILE A 257 13.72 27.19 14.33
CA ILE A 257 14.86 28.07 14.10
C ILE A 257 15.65 28.24 15.40
N ALA A 258 16.97 28.08 15.35
CA ALA A 258 17.83 28.41 16.49
C ALA A 258 19.13 29.09 16.11
N SER A 259 19.66 29.89 17.04
CA SER A 259 20.91 30.63 16.83
C SER A 259 22.17 29.78 17.04
N VAL A 260 22.11 28.83 17.98
CA VAL A 260 23.01 27.69 18.10
C VAL A 260 22.19 26.47 17.67
N PRO A 261 22.75 25.53 16.92
CA PRO A 261 21.95 24.77 15.98
C PRO A 261 21.64 23.39 16.51
N SER A 262 20.43 23.26 17.08
CA SER A 262 19.81 21.97 17.32
C SER A 262 18.29 22.11 17.34
N ASN A 263 17.56 21.09 16.88
CA ASN A 263 16.13 20.96 17.15
C ASN A 263 15.90 20.37 18.55
N ILE A 264 16.74 19.40 18.90
CA ILE A 264 16.72 18.71 20.18
C ILE A 264 18.11 18.85 20.80
N PHE A 265 18.16 19.34 22.04
CA PHE A 265 19.36 19.34 22.87
C PHE A 265 19.13 18.48 24.10
N ASP A 266 19.80 17.33 24.17
CA ASP A 266 19.76 16.41 25.30
C ASP A 266 21.11 16.32 26.02
N VAL A 267 21.06 16.47 27.33
CA VAL A 267 22.18 16.26 28.26
C VAL A 267 21.75 15.36 29.41
N SER A 268 20.90 14.38 29.12
CA SER A 268 20.37 13.46 30.12
C SER A 268 21.30 12.26 30.27
N LYS A 269 21.58 11.81 31.51
CA LYS A 269 22.53 10.72 31.79
C LYS A 269 22.04 9.30 31.47
N GLY A 270 20.84 9.16 30.90
CA GLY A 270 20.19 7.88 30.66
C GLY A 270 20.18 7.49 29.19
N SER A 271 18.99 7.23 28.65
CA SER A 271 18.80 6.78 27.26
C SER A 271 17.93 7.76 26.45
N VAL A 272 18.23 7.88 25.16
CA VAL A 272 17.42 8.58 24.17
C VAL A 272 16.91 7.56 23.15
N GLU A 273 15.59 7.50 22.95
CA GLU A 273 14.93 6.63 21.97
C GLU A 273 14.18 7.47 20.93
N LEU A 274 14.57 7.34 19.67
CA LEU A 274 13.92 8.01 18.54
C LEU A 274 13.34 6.94 17.61
N ILE A 275 12.02 6.87 17.51
CA ILE A 275 11.34 5.81 16.75
C ILE A 275 10.28 6.42 15.82
N ASN A 276 10.38 6.18 14.52
CA ASN A 276 9.38 6.60 13.53
C ASN A 276 9.17 8.13 13.44
N ASN A 277 10.21 8.93 13.65
CA ASN A 277 10.10 10.39 13.62
C ASN A 277 10.52 10.98 12.27
N THR A 278 10.14 12.24 12.05
CA THR A 278 10.57 13.02 10.89
C THR A 278 11.24 14.30 11.33
N PHE A 279 12.51 14.45 10.95
CA PHE A 279 13.29 15.68 11.11
C PHE A 279 13.53 16.28 9.73
N HIS A 280 12.87 17.40 9.42
CA HIS A 280 12.84 17.98 8.07
C HIS A 280 13.92 19.07 7.82
N MET A 281 14.13 19.39 6.53
CA MET A 281 15.22 20.25 6.02
C MET A 281 15.01 21.74 6.27
N ASP A 282 13.77 22.19 6.55
CA ASP A 282 13.47 23.62 6.75
C ASP A 282 13.87 24.14 8.13
N ASN A 283 14.49 23.30 8.96
CA ASN A 283 15.13 23.80 10.17
C ASN A 283 16.41 24.52 9.71
N GLU A 284 16.53 25.81 10.02
CA GLU A 284 17.59 26.71 9.53
C GLU A 284 18.64 26.99 10.64
N PRO A 285 19.56 26.05 10.92
CA PRO A 285 20.64 26.28 11.87
C PRO A 285 21.65 27.29 11.33
N ILE A 286 21.84 28.41 12.03
CA ILE A 286 22.81 29.47 11.64
C ILE A 286 24.28 28.97 11.68
N ARG A 287 24.56 27.81 12.31
CA ARG A 287 25.90 27.16 12.38
C ARG A 287 25.82 25.63 12.23
N ILE A 288 26.97 25.00 11.99
CA ILE A 288 27.17 23.59 11.58
C ILE A 288 27.11 22.61 12.77
N GLN A 289 25.99 22.55 13.49
CA GLN A 289 25.80 21.58 14.58
C GLN A 289 24.42 20.93 14.43
N GLY A 290 24.28 19.67 14.81
CA GLY A 290 23.28 18.80 14.19
C GLY A 290 21.83 19.00 14.65
N ASN A 291 20.87 18.34 13.98
CA ASN A 291 19.46 18.34 14.43
C ASN A 291 19.30 17.93 15.89
N ILE A 292 20.12 16.99 16.36
CA ILE A 292 20.06 16.44 17.70
C ILE A 292 21.45 16.51 18.31
N HIS A 293 21.54 17.12 19.48
CA HIS A 293 22.71 17.11 20.34
C HIS A 293 22.47 16.19 21.52
N SER A 294 23.36 15.23 21.76
CA SER A 294 23.25 14.24 22.86
C SER A 294 24.63 13.96 23.46
N PHE A 295 24.96 14.60 24.59
CA PHE A 295 26.34 14.61 25.12
C PHE A 295 26.58 13.77 26.37
N ASP A 296 25.63 13.80 27.32
CA ASP A 296 25.76 13.08 28.60
C ASP A 296 25.02 11.73 28.58
N THR A 297 24.33 11.44 27.48
CA THR A 297 23.53 10.23 27.26
C THR A 297 24.40 8.98 27.20
N VAL A 298 23.95 7.91 27.84
CA VAL A 298 24.65 6.62 27.80
C VAL A 298 24.28 5.86 26.52
N ASN A 299 22.98 5.78 26.20
CA ASN A 299 22.49 5.04 25.04
C ASN A 299 21.63 5.93 24.14
N LEU A 300 21.94 5.94 22.84
CA LEU A 300 21.09 6.52 21.81
C LEU A 300 20.58 5.41 20.90
N VAL A 301 19.26 5.24 20.82
CA VAL A 301 18.59 4.23 20.00
C VAL A 301 17.77 4.92 18.91
N VAL A 302 17.98 4.51 17.66
CA VAL A 302 17.23 5.03 16.50
C VAL A 302 16.60 3.91 15.69
N GLN A 303 15.34 4.09 15.29
CA GLN A 303 14.61 3.16 14.45
C GLN A 303 13.60 3.88 13.55
N ASN A 304 13.54 3.51 12.27
CA ASN A 304 12.52 4.00 11.33
C ASN A 304 12.43 5.54 11.22
N ASN A 305 13.49 6.29 11.52
CA ASN A 305 13.41 7.75 11.46
C ASN A 305 13.77 8.27 10.07
N ILE A 306 13.19 9.41 9.69
CA ILE A 306 13.69 10.25 8.60
C ILE A 306 14.50 11.40 9.20
N PHE A 307 15.76 11.47 8.79
CA PHE A 307 16.72 12.52 9.10
C PHE A 307 17.07 13.23 7.79
N ASN A 308 16.19 14.14 7.37
CA ASN A 308 16.32 14.86 6.09
C ASN A 308 16.72 16.30 6.40
N ASN A 309 18.02 16.59 6.47
CA ASN A 309 18.57 17.93 6.71
C ASN A 309 19.90 18.13 5.96
N THR A 310 20.28 19.38 5.71
CA THR A 310 21.49 19.77 4.95
C THR A 310 22.76 19.80 5.80
N GLY A 311 22.65 19.79 7.13
CA GLY A 311 23.75 19.76 8.10
C GLY A 311 24.01 18.39 8.72
N LEU A 312 24.69 18.36 9.87
CA LEU A 312 24.80 17.17 10.73
C LEU A 312 23.40 16.80 11.26
N ASN A 313 23.06 15.53 11.35
CA ASN A 313 21.78 15.12 11.93
C ASN A 313 21.87 14.83 13.43
N ILE A 314 22.89 14.08 13.86
CA ILE A 314 23.10 13.77 15.26
C ILE A 314 24.56 14.01 15.65
N GLU A 315 24.76 14.89 16.62
CA GLU A 315 26.03 15.14 17.29
C GLU A 315 26.02 14.52 18.68
N TYR A 316 27.07 13.77 19.01
CA TYR A 316 27.20 13.08 20.29
C TYR A 316 28.65 12.87 20.70
N ASN A 317 28.89 12.74 22.01
CA ASN A 317 30.23 12.52 22.58
C ASN A 317 30.74 11.09 22.31
N GLU A 318 32.06 10.88 22.31
CA GLU A 318 32.67 9.56 22.04
C GLU A 318 32.21 8.44 23.01
N ASN A 319 31.71 8.79 24.19
CA ASN A 319 31.26 7.84 25.21
C ASN A 319 29.81 7.37 25.01
N VAL A 320 29.06 7.95 24.06
CA VAL A 320 27.66 7.57 23.80
C VAL A 320 27.62 6.29 22.98
N ILE A 321 26.83 5.32 23.43
CA ILE A 321 26.57 4.07 22.68
C ILE A 321 25.40 4.31 21.75
N CYS A 322 25.68 4.42 20.44
CA CYS A 322 24.64 4.58 19.42
C CYS A 322 24.25 3.22 18.83
N THR A 323 22.95 2.92 18.82
CA THR A 323 22.37 1.69 18.30
C THR A 323 21.29 2.02 17.27
N SER A 324 21.48 1.56 16.02
CA SER A 324 20.41 1.53 15.03
C SER A 324 19.66 0.20 15.10
N LEU A 325 18.33 0.24 15.14
CA LEU A 325 17.44 -0.93 14.96
C LEU A 325 16.94 -1.05 13.50
N GLY A 326 17.51 -0.27 12.58
CA GLY A 326 17.21 -0.31 11.16
C GLY A 326 16.09 0.63 10.70
N GLY A 327 15.95 0.69 9.38
CA GLY A 327 14.91 1.43 8.68
C GLY A 327 15.04 2.95 8.72
N ASN A 328 16.19 3.49 9.13
CA ASN A 328 16.39 4.93 9.17
C ASN A 328 16.82 5.46 7.80
N VAL A 329 16.31 6.63 7.42
CA VAL A 329 16.68 7.33 6.19
C VAL A 329 17.42 8.60 6.54
N CYS A 330 18.69 8.70 6.15
CA CYS A 330 19.54 9.85 6.41
C CYS A 330 20.03 10.52 5.11
N SER A 331 19.91 11.84 5.03
CA SER A 331 20.39 12.65 3.91
C SER A 331 21.88 13.00 3.96
N ASP A 332 22.59 12.70 5.06
CA ASP A 332 23.99 13.07 5.28
C ASP A 332 24.94 11.87 5.55
N THR A 333 26.23 12.19 5.72
CA THR A 333 27.31 11.22 5.97
C THR A 333 27.61 10.99 7.45
N SER A 334 27.15 11.89 8.33
CA SER A 334 27.53 12.01 9.75
C SER A 334 27.13 10.79 10.58
N MET A 335 26.06 10.12 10.15
CA MET A 335 25.51 8.96 10.85
C MET A 335 25.94 7.62 10.27
N ARG A 336 26.72 7.59 9.18
CA ARG A 336 27.22 6.35 8.53
C ARG A 336 27.92 5.39 9.49
N ARG A 337 28.59 5.93 10.50
CA ARG A 337 29.34 5.14 11.48
C ARG A 337 28.46 4.21 12.33
N PHE A 338 27.16 4.51 12.47
CA PHE A 338 26.25 3.71 13.30
C PHE A 338 24.90 3.36 12.63
N LEU A 339 24.52 4.02 11.53
CA LEU A 339 23.41 3.60 10.67
C LEU A 339 23.89 2.52 9.69
N ASN A 340 24.04 1.30 10.21
CA ASN A 340 24.61 0.15 9.51
C ASN A 340 23.75 -1.12 9.63
N ASN A 341 22.48 -0.98 10.01
CA ASN A 341 21.56 -2.10 10.19
C ASN A 341 20.62 -2.27 8.97
N THR A 342 19.71 -3.23 9.04
CA THR A 342 18.74 -3.52 7.96
C THR A 342 17.98 -2.27 7.54
N ASN A 343 17.93 -1.99 6.24
CA ASN A 343 17.24 -0.85 5.64
C ASN A 343 17.68 0.54 6.14
N ASP A 344 18.84 0.67 6.78
CA ASP A 344 19.41 1.99 7.00
C ASP A 344 19.96 2.56 5.68
N THR A 345 19.58 3.80 5.34
CA THR A 345 20.11 4.52 4.19
C THR A 345 20.86 5.78 4.63
N ASN A 346 21.95 6.11 3.94
CA ASN A 346 22.78 7.29 4.22
C ASN A 346 23.04 8.05 2.91
N GLU A 347 23.23 9.37 3.00
CA GLU A 347 23.45 10.26 1.84
C GLU A 347 22.33 10.24 0.80
N VAL A 348 21.10 9.95 1.21
CA VAL A 348 19.94 9.94 0.31
C VAL A 348 18.83 10.77 0.92
N SER A 349 18.32 11.75 0.16
CA SER A 349 17.13 12.48 0.59
C SER A 349 15.95 11.54 0.68
N ALA A 350 15.15 11.70 1.73
CA ALA A 350 13.99 10.84 1.95
C ALA A 350 12.94 10.97 0.84
N GLY A 351 12.86 12.08 0.10
CA GLY A 351 11.81 12.28 -0.90
C GLY A 351 10.43 12.45 -0.26
N ILE A 352 10.33 13.30 0.75
CA ILE A 352 9.07 13.68 1.43
C ILE A 352 8.63 15.08 0.98
N GLU A 353 7.40 15.47 1.30
CA GLU A 353 6.86 16.81 1.02
C GLU A 353 7.81 17.90 1.53
N ALA A 354 8.04 18.94 0.72
CA ALA A 354 8.92 20.04 1.10
C ALA A 354 8.35 20.92 2.21
N ASN A 355 7.01 21.04 2.30
CA ASN A 355 6.34 21.76 3.37
C ASN A 355 5.42 20.80 4.10
N SER A 356 5.38 20.87 5.43
CA SER A 356 4.38 20.14 6.21
C SER A 356 2.97 20.65 5.91
N SER A 357 2.02 19.73 5.90
CA SER A 357 0.59 20.00 5.76
C SER A 357 -0.18 19.11 6.73
N THR A 358 -1.47 19.35 6.94
CA THR A 358 -2.24 18.49 7.86
C THR A 358 -2.35 17.05 7.36
N ASN A 359 -2.18 16.80 6.05
CA ASN A 359 -2.29 15.48 5.43
C ASN A 359 -3.59 14.72 5.81
N GLY A 360 -4.64 15.47 6.17
CA GLY A 360 -5.93 14.97 6.63
C GLY A 360 -6.00 14.60 8.12
N GLY A 361 -5.04 15.01 8.95
CA GLY A 361 -5.06 14.90 10.41
C GLY A 361 -5.18 16.25 11.14
N PHE A 362 -5.06 16.22 12.46
CA PHE A 362 -5.17 17.39 13.35
C PHE A 362 -3.95 18.32 13.26
N MET A 363 -2.75 17.75 13.06
CA MET A 363 -1.48 18.48 13.12
C MET A 363 -0.74 18.41 11.79
N PRO A 364 0.06 19.43 11.44
CA PRO A 364 0.93 19.35 10.30
C PRO A 364 1.97 18.23 10.43
N SER A 365 2.20 17.50 9.35
CA SER A 365 3.20 16.45 9.20
C SER A 365 3.70 16.42 7.75
N HIS A 366 4.73 15.63 7.46
CA HIS A 366 5.22 15.47 6.09
C HIS A 366 4.73 14.15 5.50
N ALA A 367 4.15 14.17 4.29
CA ALA A 367 3.84 12.95 3.57
C ALA A 367 5.03 12.44 2.76
N ILE A 368 5.12 11.12 2.66
CA ILE A 368 6.05 10.44 1.76
C ILE A 368 5.60 10.66 0.30
N LEU A 369 6.52 11.09 -0.56
CA LEU A 369 6.21 11.31 -1.98
C LEU A 369 6.42 10.03 -2.80
N ARG A 370 5.76 10.01 -3.97
CA ARG A 370 5.95 8.98 -4.98
C ARG A 370 7.44 8.87 -5.36
N GLY A 371 8.03 7.69 -5.15
CA GLY A 371 9.41 7.36 -5.50
C GLY A 371 10.41 7.57 -4.37
N SER A 372 9.91 7.95 -3.19
CA SER A 372 10.68 8.07 -1.97
C SER A 372 11.39 6.78 -1.58
N VAL A 373 12.60 6.91 -1.05
CA VAL A 373 13.35 5.80 -0.44
C VAL A 373 12.82 5.41 0.94
N ALA A 374 11.90 6.18 1.52
CA ALA A 374 11.26 5.84 2.79
C ALA A 374 10.15 4.81 2.63
N ILE A 375 9.62 4.61 1.41
CA ILE A 375 8.57 3.62 1.11
C ILE A 375 9.11 2.21 1.39
N LYS A 376 8.41 1.44 2.23
CA LYS A 376 8.75 0.08 2.66
C LYS A 376 10.14 -0.05 3.30
N ASN A 377 10.72 1.06 3.78
CA ASN A 377 12.06 1.07 4.35
C ASN A 377 12.09 0.78 5.85
N GLY A 378 10.96 0.85 6.57
CA GLY A 378 10.89 0.60 7.99
C GLY A 378 11.12 -0.86 8.40
N THR A 379 11.53 -1.08 9.65
CA THR A 379 11.71 -2.38 10.30
C THR A 379 10.65 -2.62 11.40
N PRO A 380 10.35 -3.89 11.76
CA PRO A 380 9.45 -4.20 12.86
C PRO A 380 9.97 -3.68 14.22
N GLY A 381 9.06 -3.27 15.11
CA GLY A 381 9.40 -2.73 16.44
C GLY A 381 9.00 -1.27 16.63
N GLY A 382 8.62 -0.58 15.55
CA GLY A 382 8.00 0.74 15.59
C GLY A 382 6.49 0.72 15.93
N PRO A 383 5.85 1.90 15.94
CA PRO A 383 4.41 2.03 16.18
C PRO A 383 3.57 1.34 15.10
N LEU A 384 2.39 0.85 15.48
CA LEU A 384 1.40 0.23 14.57
C LEU A 384 0.66 1.23 13.69
N THR A 385 0.86 2.53 13.95
CA THR A 385 0.23 3.63 13.22
C THR A 385 1.27 4.63 12.70
N ASP A 386 0.94 5.31 11.61
CA ASP A 386 1.69 6.47 11.09
C ASP A 386 1.48 7.72 11.96
N GLN A 387 2.13 8.83 11.61
CA GLN A 387 2.07 10.10 12.35
C GLN A 387 0.66 10.72 12.45
N LEU A 388 -0.31 10.25 11.66
CA LEU A 388 -1.71 10.67 11.73
C LEU A 388 -2.59 9.71 12.53
N GLY A 389 -2.02 8.63 13.07
CA GLY A 389 -2.74 7.57 13.78
C GLY A 389 -3.40 6.54 12.84
N ARG A 390 -3.03 6.50 11.55
CA ARG A 390 -3.57 5.52 10.58
C ARG A 390 -2.78 4.23 10.68
N ILE A 391 -3.47 3.08 10.58
CA ILE A 391 -2.83 1.76 10.63
C ILE A 391 -1.85 1.61 9.46
N ARG A 392 -0.65 1.14 9.77
CA ARG A 392 0.41 0.92 8.79
C ARG A 392 0.17 -0.40 8.06
N THR A 393 -0.03 -0.33 6.76
CA THR A 393 -0.14 -1.53 5.89
C THR A 393 1.24 -2.00 5.43
N TYR A 394 2.13 -1.04 5.20
CA TYR A 394 3.55 -1.25 4.94
C TYR A 394 4.36 -0.49 5.98
N LEU A 395 5.53 -1.00 6.33
CA LEU A 395 6.42 -0.30 7.26
C LEU A 395 7.28 0.67 6.45
N ASP A 396 6.83 1.92 6.37
CA ASP A 396 7.64 3.01 5.82
C ASP A 396 8.62 3.53 6.89
N ALA A 397 9.65 4.27 6.48
CA ALA A 397 10.49 5.00 7.42
C ALA A 397 9.82 6.34 7.76
N GLY A 398 9.43 6.54 9.02
CA GLY A 398 8.91 7.80 9.54
C GLY A 398 7.72 8.36 8.74
N ALA A 399 7.48 9.66 8.91
CA ALA A 399 6.51 10.45 8.14
C ALA A 399 5.06 9.93 8.18
N VAL A 400 4.18 10.59 7.40
CA VAL A 400 2.88 10.02 7.05
C VAL A 400 3.09 8.98 5.97
N ASP A 401 2.65 7.75 6.25
CA ASP A 401 2.79 6.60 5.35
C ASP A 401 2.24 6.93 3.97
N TYR A 402 2.95 6.46 2.94
CA TYR A 402 2.47 6.61 1.58
C TYR A 402 1.29 5.65 1.39
N ILE A 403 0.08 6.19 1.25
CA ILE A 403 -1.06 5.40 0.82
C ILE A 403 -0.83 5.02 -0.62
N CYS A 404 -0.29 3.83 -0.81
CA CYS A 404 -0.10 3.25 -2.11
C CYS A 404 -1.47 2.97 -2.75
N PRO A 405 -1.88 3.69 -3.81
CA PRO A 405 -3.10 3.34 -4.51
C PRO A 405 -2.83 2.06 -5.30
N VAL A 406 -3.66 1.03 -5.11
CA VAL A 406 -3.62 -0.16 -5.97
C VAL A 406 -3.91 0.28 -7.38
N VAL A 407 -2.92 0.13 -8.26
CA VAL A 407 -3.08 0.44 -9.69
C VAL A 407 -3.72 -0.77 -10.34
N GLN A 408 -4.82 -0.55 -11.08
CA GLN A 408 -5.51 -1.62 -11.78
C GLN A 408 -5.13 -1.62 -13.26
N GLY A 409 -4.85 -2.81 -13.79
CA GLY A 409 -4.59 -3.04 -15.21
C GLY A 409 -5.44 -4.19 -15.74
N THR A 410 -5.62 -4.25 -17.06
CA THR A 410 -6.28 -5.37 -17.72
C THR A 410 -5.35 -5.97 -18.76
N ASP A 411 -5.04 -7.27 -18.65
CA ASP A 411 -4.36 -8.04 -19.69
C ASP A 411 -5.41 -8.66 -20.60
N THR A 412 -5.51 -8.19 -21.84
CA THR A 412 -6.51 -8.70 -22.81
C THR A 412 -5.84 -9.68 -23.76
N ARG A 413 -6.33 -10.92 -23.79
CA ARG A 413 -5.78 -12.00 -24.61
C ARG A 413 -6.87 -12.69 -25.41
N THR A 414 -6.56 -13.03 -26.65
CA THR A 414 -7.34 -13.94 -27.48
C THR A 414 -6.42 -15.06 -27.94
N VAL A 415 -6.75 -16.30 -27.60
CA VAL A 415 -5.92 -17.47 -27.90
C VAL A 415 -6.77 -18.63 -28.44
N CYS A 416 -6.08 -19.67 -28.88
CA CYS A 416 -6.65 -20.94 -29.27
C CYS A 416 -6.44 -22.00 -28.17
N ASP A 417 -7.50 -22.74 -27.85
CA ASP A 417 -7.58 -23.89 -26.93
C ASP A 417 -7.22 -23.64 -25.47
N SER A 418 -6.02 -23.11 -25.17
CA SER A 418 -5.59 -22.86 -23.80
C SER A 418 -4.60 -21.69 -23.67
N PHE A 419 -4.58 -21.08 -22.48
CA PHE A 419 -3.62 -20.03 -22.11
C PHE A 419 -3.08 -20.27 -20.71
N ILE A 420 -1.76 -20.29 -20.55
CA ILE A 420 -1.13 -20.24 -19.22
C ILE A 420 -0.90 -18.77 -18.87
N TRP A 421 -1.53 -18.29 -17.81
CA TRP A 421 -1.42 -16.89 -17.41
C TRP A 421 -0.31 -16.66 -16.36
N ILE A 422 -0.09 -15.40 -16.00
CA ILE A 422 0.98 -14.96 -15.06
C ILE A 422 0.83 -15.52 -13.64
N ASP A 423 -0.35 -16.05 -13.31
CA ASP A 423 -0.62 -16.76 -12.05
C ASP A 423 -0.18 -18.24 -12.08
N GLY A 424 0.30 -18.73 -13.23
CA GLY A 424 0.71 -20.12 -13.45
C GLY A 424 -0.44 -21.08 -13.75
N ASN A 425 -1.69 -20.62 -13.76
CA ASN A 425 -2.86 -21.45 -14.06
C ASN A 425 -3.08 -21.57 -15.59
N THR A 426 -3.57 -22.74 -16.02
CA THR A 426 -3.99 -22.97 -17.41
C THR A 426 -5.49 -22.71 -17.56
N TYR A 427 -5.83 -21.78 -18.43
CA TYR A 427 -7.20 -21.37 -18.74
C TYR A 427 -7.62 -21.97 -20.09
N ASN A 428 -8.69 -22.78 -20.08
CA ASN A 428 -9.25 -23.42 -21.27
C ASN A 428 -10.62 -22.82 -21.68
N ALA A 429 -10.99 -21.68 -21.09
CA ALA A 429 -12.27 -21.01 -21.33
C ALA A 429 -12.14 -19.50 -21.08
N ASN A 430 -13.10 -18.73 -21.61
CA ASN A 430 -13.16 -17.28 -21.44
C ASN A 430 -13.23 -16.91 -19.95
N THR A 431 -12.54 -15.84 -19.56
CA THR A 431 -12.63 -15.28 -18.20
C THR A 431 -12.36 -13.78 -18.20
N THR A 432 -13.04 -13.07 -17.30
CA THR A 432 -12.84 -11.64 -17.04
C THR A 432 -12.61 -11.36 -15.54
N THR A 433 -12.51 -12.41 -14.72
CA THR A 433 -12.49 -12.32 -13.26
C THR A 433 -11.19 -12.79 -12.63
N ALA A 434 -10.32 -13.45 -13.40
CA ALA A 434 -9.03 -13.86 -12.88
C ALA A 434 -8.16 -12.63 -12.62
N THR A 435 -7.59 -12.53 -11.43
CA THR A 435 -6.76 -11.40 -11.00
C THR A 435 -5.43 -11.88 -10.46
N TYR A 436 -4.37 -11.13 -10.70
CA TYR A 436 -3.05 -11.39 -10.16
C TYR A 436 -2.44 -10.11 -9.59
N LEU A 437 -1.92 -10.21 -8.36
CA LEU A 437 -1.24 -9.10 -7.69
C LEU A 437 0.24 -9.14 -8.03
N LEU A 438 0.69 -8.18 -8.84
CA LEU A 438 2.10 -7.93 -9.06
C LEU A 438 2.62 -7.04 -7.92
N VAL A 439 3.33 -7.66 -6.98
CA VAL A 439 3.97 -6.97 -5.86
C VAL A 439 5.07 -6.04 -6.38
N ASP A 440 5.10 -4.81 -5.88
CA ASP A 440 6.10 -3.78 -6.24
C ASP A 440 6.19 -3.40 -7.74
N ALA A 441 5.22 -3.81 -8.57
CA ALA A 441 5.28 -3.60 -10.02
C ALA A 441 4.72 -2.26 -10.51
N ALA A 442 3.96 -1.55 -9.67
CA ALA A 442 3.53 -0.19 -9.98
C ALA A 442 4.64 0.82 -9.67
N ALA A 443 4.49 2.05 -10.15
CA ALA A 443 5.43 3.13 -9.82
C ALA A 443 5.61 3.23 -8.30
N SER A 444 6.88 3.36 -7.86
CA SER A 444 7.25 3.63 -6.47
C SER A 444 7.04 2.49 -5.47
N GLY A 445 7.21 1.24 -5.92
CA GLY A 445 7.11 0.06 -5.03
C GLY A 445 5.67 -0.24 -4.62
N CYS A 446 4.71 0.25 -5.40
CA CYS A 446 3.30 -0.04 -5.21
C CYS A 446 2.89 -1.35 -5.88
N ASP A 447 1.83 -1.98 -5.37
CA ASP A 447 1.31 -3.20 -5.98
C ASP A 447 0.39 -2.87 -7.16
N SER A 448 0.43 -3.70 -8.21
CA SER A 448 -0.50 -3.62 -9.35
C SER A 448 -1.42 -4.83 -9.36
N LEU A 449 -2.73 -4.61 -9.43
CA LEU A 449 -3.70 -5.67 -9.63
C LEU A 449 -4.03 -5.78 -11.12
N VAL A 450 -3.60 -6.87 -11.76
CA VAL A 450 -3.91 -7.14 -13.15
C VAL A 450 -5.12 -8.06 -13.22
N THR A 451 -6.11 -7.69 -14.03
CA THR A 451 -7.27 -8.53 -14.34
C THR A 451 -7.11 -9.12 -15.73
N LEU A 452 -7.30 -10.43 -15.87
CA LEU A 452 -7.29 -11.10 -17.16
C LEU A 452 -8.64 -10.95 -17.86
N ASN A 453 -8.63 -10.42 -19.08
CA ASN A 453 -9.74 -10.49 -20.02
C ASN A 453 -9.36 -11.45 -21.16
N LEU A 454 -9.67 -12.74 -20.98
CA LEU A 454 -9.31 -13.82 -21.88
C LEU A 454 -10.50 -14.26 -22.72
N THR A 455 -10.28 -14.34 -24.02
CA THR A 455 -11.12 -15.07 -24.97
C THR A 455 -10.36 -16.30 -25.48
N VAL A 456 -10.86 -17.50 -25.17
CA VAL A 456 -10.36 -18.78 -25.68
C VAL A 456 -11.30 -19.25 -26.78
N ASN A 457 -10.78 -19.39 -27.99
CA ASN A 457 -11.50 -19.99 -29.11
C ASN A 457 -11.03 -21.44 -29.29
N SER A 458 -11.95 -22.34 -29.62
CA SER A 458 -11.58 -23.69 -30.01
C SER A 458 -10.92 -23.68 -31.39
N THR A 459 -9.83 -24.41 -31.58
CA THR A 459 -9.33 -24.71 -32.92
C THR A 459 -10.42 -25.43 -33.73
N PRO A 460 -10.69 -25.00 -34.99
CA PRO A 460 -11.62 -25.71 -35.84
C PRO A 460 -11.08 -27.10 -36.19
N ASP A 461 -11.96 -28.09 -36.34
CA ASP A 461 -11.56 -29.42 -36.80
C ASP A 461 -10.95 -29.34 -38.20
N LYS A 462 -9.86 -30.09 -38.40
CA LYS A 462 -9.05 -30.08 -39.62
C LYS A 462 -9.15 -31.38 -40.40
N GLY A 463 -10.05 -32.28 -40.01
CA GLY A 463 -10.19 -33.53 -40.72
C GLY A 463 -10.75 -33.32 -42.13
N VAL A 464 -10.30 -34.21 -43.00
CA VAL A 464 -10.66 -34.19 -44.41
C VAL A 464 -11.14 -35.58 -44.78
N LEU A 465 -12.38 -35.64 -45.26
CA LEU A 465 -13.01 -36.83 -45.77
C LEU A 465 -12.77 -36.92 -47.28
N ARG A 466 -12.32 -38.09 -47.74
CA ARG A 466 -12.09 -38.36 -49.17
C ARG A 466 -13.17 -39.29 -49.73
N ASN A 467 -13.82 -38.86 -50.82
CA ASN A 467 -14.70 -39.70 -51.62
C ASN A 467 -14.28 -39.62 -53.11
N GLY A 468 -13.56 -40.64 -53.57
CA GLY A 468 -12.99 -40.66 -54.94
C GLY A 468 -12.01 -39.51 -55.18
N LYS A 469 -12.43 -38.56 -56.04
CA LYS A 469 -11.66 -37.35 -56.42
C LYS A 469 -12.03 -36.12 -55.60
N THR A 470 -13.05 -36.21 -54.73
CA THR A 470 -13.54 -35.08 -53.94
C THR A 470 -13.04 -35.20 -52.50
N LEU A 471 -12.43 -34.13 -52.01
CA LEU A 471 -12.06 -33.92 -50.62
C LEU A 471 -13.09 -33.00 -49.97
N SER A 472 -13.47 -33.26 -48.73
CA SER A 472 -14.46 -32.46 -48.00
C SER A 472 -14.01 -32.24 -46.57
N SER A 473 -14.18 -31.02 -46.06
CA SER A 473 -13.90 -30.67 -44.67
C SER A 473 -14.94 -31.28 -43.73
N ASP A 474 -14.51 -31.71 -42.55
CA ASP A 474 -15.40 -32.08 -41.44
C ASP A 474 -15.81 -30.90 -40.53
N ALA A 475 -15.26 -29.70 -40.77
CA ALA A 475 -15.62 -28.44 -40.10
C ALA A 475 -16.43 -27.53 -41.05
N PRO A 476 -17.73 -27.78 -41.26
CA PRO A 476 -18.52 -27.08 -42.29
C PRO A 476 -18.76 -25.59 -42.01
N PHE A 477 -18.53 -25.14 -40.78
CA PHE A 477 -18.75 -23.75 -40.35
C PHE A 477 -17.45 -22.93 -40.22
N ALA A 478 -16.29 -23.53 -40.49
CA ALA A 478 -15.03 -22.81 -40.60
C ALA A 478 -14.89 -22.17 -41.99
N ASN A 479 -13.96 -21.24 -42.15
CA ASN A 479 -13.47 -20.81 -43.44
C ASN A 479 -12.46 -21.84 -43.95
N HIS A 480 -12.46 -22.11 -45.25
CA HIS A 480 -11.64 -23.15 -45.87
C HIS A 480 -10.68 -22.55 -46.90
N VAL A 481 -9.46 -23.06 -46.93
CA VAL A 481 -8.50 -22.84 -48.02
C VAL A 481 -7.85 -24.18 -48.34
N TRP A 482 -8.05 -24.68 -49.57
CA TRP A 482 -7.37 -25.90 -50.01
C TRP A 482 -5.95 -25.59 -50.48
N LEU A 483 -5.00 -26.43 -50.08
CA LEU A 483 -3.56 -26.24 -50.29
C LEU A 483 -2.98 -27.38 -51.13
N ASP A 484 -2.04 -27.04 -52.01
CA ASP A 484 -1.25 -28.01 -52.80
C ASP A 484 0.07 -28.30 -52.06
N CYS A 485 0.15 -29.48 -51.44
CA CYS A 485 1.33 -29.89 -50.67
C CYS A 485 2.56 -30.10 -51.55
N ASP A 486 2.38 -30.49 -52.80
CA ASP A 486 3.49 -30.71 -53.74
C ASP A 486 4.12 -29.38 -54.20
N LYS A 487 3.42 -28.26 -53.96
CA LYS A 487 3.90 -26.89 -54.16
C LYS A 487 4.10 -26.14 -52.85
N ASN A 488 4.66 -26.82 -51.84
CA ASN A 488 5.01 -26.17 -50.57
C ASN A 488 3.81 -25.47 -49.89
N MET A 489 2.65 -26.14 -49.90
CA MET A 489 1.41 -25.66 -49.28
C MET A 489 0.84 -24.38 -49.91
N GLU A 490 1.08 -24.15 -51.20
CA GLU A 490 0.49 -23.02 -51.92
C GLU A 490 -1.05 -23.13 -51.96
N PRO A 491 -1.79 -22.04 -51.67
CA PRO A 491 -3.24 -22.02 -51.82
C PRO A 491 -3.71 -22.29 -53.25
N ILE A 492 -4.68 -23.17 -53.39
CA ILE A 492 -5.31 -23.45 -54.68
C ILE A 492 -6.32 -22.35 -54.97
N GLN A 493 -6.02 -21.54 -55.99
CA GLN A 493 -6.78 -20.33 -56.29
C GLN A 493 -8.27 -20.63 -56.55
N GLY A 494 -9.14 -20.00 -55.77
CA GLY A 494 -10.60 -20.08 -55.90
C GLY A 494 -11.27 -21.26 -55.18
N GLU A 495 -10.49 -22.16 -54.56
CA GLU A 495 -11.02 -23.31 -53.84
C GLU A 495 -11.11 -22.98 -52.34
N THR A 496 -12.15 -22.23 -51.96
CA THR A 496 -12.42 -21.81 -50.56
C THR A 496 -13.74 -22.36 -50.00
N GLY A 497 -14.32 -23.36 -50.68
CA GLY A 497 -15.52 -24.05 -50.23
C GLY A 497 -15.22 -25.25 -49.31
N PRO A 498 -16.25 -25.79 -48.64
CA PRO A 498 -16.11 -26.95 -47.75
C PRO A 498 -15.75 -28.25 -48.48
N SER A 499 -15.74 -28.24 -49.82
CA SER A 499 -15.33 -29.38 -50.64
C SER A 499 -14.52 -28.92 -51.85
N PHE A 500 -13.54 -29.73 -52.24
CA PHE A 500 -12.68 -29.52 -53.40
C PHE A 500 -12.61 -30.78 -54.25
N THR A 501 -12.73 -30.66 -55.57
CA THR A 501 -12.59 -31.79 -56.49
C THR A 501 -11.26 -31.71 -57.24
N VAL A 502 -10.42 -32.71 -56.99
CA VAL A 502 -9.05 -32.81 -57.49
C VAL A 502 -9.02 -32.98 -59.02
N LYS A 503 -8.24 -32.12 -59.70
CA LYS A 503 -8.10 -32.10 -61.17
C LYS A 503 -6.84 -32.79 -61.68
N THR A 504 -5.81 -32.90 -60.85
CA THR A 504 -4.52 -33.53 -61.15
C THR A 504 -4.13 -34.46 -60.00
N SER A 505 -3.48 -35.60 -60.27
CA SER A 505 -2.95 -36.42 -59.18
C SER A 505 -1.92 -35.61 -58.36
N GLY A 506 -1.97 -35.69 -57.04
CA GLY A 506 -1.12 -34.89 -56.15
C GLY A 506 -1.48 -35.04 -54.67
N ASN A 507 -0.75 -34.31 -53.81
CA ASN A 507 -0.98 -34.25 -52.38
C ASN A 507 -1.66 -32.93 -51.99
N TYR A 508 -2.73 -33.01 -51.20
CA TYR A 508 -3.58 -31.86 -50.88
C TYR A 508 -3.86 -31.78 -49.39
N ALA A 509 -3.90 -30.56 -48.85
CA ALA A 509 -4.27 -30.30 -47.46
C ALA A 509 -5.38 -29.26 -47.39
N LEU A 510 -6.00 -29.14 -46.22
CA LEU A 510 -7.02 -28.16 -45.91
C LEU A 510 -6.54 -27.27 -44.77
N GLU A 511 -6.54 -25.96 -44.99
CA GLU A 511 -6.46 -24.97 -43.92
C GLU A 511 -7.87 -24.54 -43.53
N VAL A 512 -8.16 -24.60 -42.23
CA VAL A 512 -9.43 -24.20 -41.62
C VAL A 512 -9.22 -23.02 -40.68
N SER A 513 -10.13 -22.05 -40.72
CA SER A 513 -10.09 -20.91 -39.79
C SER A 513 -11.47 -20.47 -39.30
N ASN A 514 -11.60 -20.16 -38.01
CA ASN A 514 -12.78 -19.49 -37.45
C ASN A 514 -12.59 -17.96 -37.29
N GLY A 515 -11.57 -17.39 -37.94
CA GLY A 515 -11.21 -15.97 -37.85
C GLY A 515 -10.28 -15.63 -36.67
N ALA A 516 -10.26 -16.43 -35.60
CA ALA A 516 -9.34 -16.26 -34.47
C ALA A 516 -8.25 -17.34 -34.42
N CYS A 517 -8.58 -18.55 -34.87
CA CYS A 517 -7.70 -19.73 -34.90
C CYS A 517 -7.58 -20.28 -36.31
N ILE A 518 -6.41 -20.81 -36.63
CA ILE A 518 -6.09 -21.46 -37.91
C ILE A 518 -5.44 -22.80 -37.59
N ASP A 519 -5.88 -23.86 -38.26
CA ASP A 519 -5.20 -25.17 -38.25
C ASP A 519 -5.16 -25.73 -39.67
N THR A 520 -4.20 -26.62 -39.93
CA THR A 520 -3.98 -27.21 -41.24
C THR A 520 -3.93 -28.73 -41.13
N SER A 521 -4.70 -29.40 -42.01
CA SER A 521 -4.71 -30.86 -42.13
C SER A 521 -3.36 -31.39 -42.58
N ASP A 522 -3.10 -32.66 -42.29
CA ASP A 522 -2.04 -33.40 -42.97
C ASP A 522 -2.33 -33.50 -44.47
N CYS A 523 -1.28 -33.74 -45.26
CA CYS A 523 -1.38 -33.91 -46.70
C CYS A 523 -1.99 -35.26 -47.08
N ILE A 524 -2.96 -35.23 -48.00
CA ILE A 524 -3.69 -36.40 -48.48
C ILE A 524 -3.36 -36.62 -49.95
N ASN A 525 -2.88 -37.82 -50.25
CA ASN A 525 -2.59 -38.22 -51.62
C ASN A 525 -3.86 -38.57 -52.40
N VAL A 526 -4.02 -38.02 -53.60
CA VAL A 526 -5.11 -38.33 -54.53
C VAL A 526 -4.52 -38.71 -55.90
N ASP A 527 -4.81 -39.93 -56.37
CA ASP A 527 -4.41 -40.42 -57.70
C ASP A 527 -5.63 -40.60 -58.62
N LEU A 528 -5.59 -39.98 -59.79
CA LEU A 528 -6.63 -39.97 -60.81
C LEU A 528 -6.46 -41.07 -61.89
N THR A 529 -5.37 -41.85 -61.86
CA THR A 529 -5.02 -42.82 -62.93
C THR A 529 -5.66 -44.22 -62.81
N GLY A 530 -6.54 -44.43 -61.83
CA GLY A 530 -7.36 -45.65 -61.71
C GLY A 530 -8.62 -45.55 -62.56
N ILE A 531 -8.64 -46.15 -63.75
CA ILE A 531 -9.88 -46.32 -64.53
C ILE A 531 -10.70 -47.44 -63.88
N LEU A 532 -11.82 -47.06 -63.26
CA LEU A 532 -12.92 -47.94 -62.91
C LEU A 532 -14.12 -47.48 -63.77
N GLU A 533 -14.34 -48.15 -64.90
CA GLU A 533 -15.55 -47.96 -65.71
C GLU A 533 -16.57 -49.01 -65.26
N SER A 534 -17.67 -48.57 -64.67
CA SER A 534 -18.75 -49.44 -64.21
C SER A 534 -20.09 -48.80 -64.54
N ASN A 535 -21.01 -49.58 -65.10
CA ASN A 535 -22.42 -49.22 -65.19
C ASN A 535 -23.30 -49.99 -64.18
N PHE A 536 -22.67 -50.66 -63.21
CA PHE A 536 -23.40 -51.16 -62.03
C PHE A 536 -23.97 -49.95 -61.28
N SER A 537 -25.22 -50.07 -60.84
CA SER A 537 -25.89 -49.05 -60.02
C SER A 537 -25.24 -48.85 -58.64
N ASP A 538 -24.40 -49.80 -58.24
CA ASP A 538 -23.82 -49.96 -56.92
C ASP A 538 -22.28 -49.88 -56.99
N ALA A 539 -21.66 -49.33 -55.94
CA ALA A 539 -20.21 -49.16 -55.89
C ALA A 539 -19.48 -50.53 -55.83
N ILE A 540 -18.51 -50.73 -56.73
CA ILE A 540 -17.60 -51.88 -56.77
C ILE A 540 -16.24 -51.45 -56.22
N GLN A 541 -15.68 -52.23 -55.28
CA GLN A 541 -14.34 -52.03 -54.75
C GLN A 541 -13.44 -53.22 -55.11
N VAL A 542 -12.28 -52.96 -55.69
CA VAL A 542 -11.29 -53.99 -56.04
C VAL A 542 -9.98 -53.71 -55.31
N TYR A 543 -9.54 -54.63 -54.46
CA TYR A 543 -8.35 -54.47 -53.64
C TYR A 543 -7.66 -55.81 -53.34
N PRO A 544 -6.34 -55.82 -53.07
CA PRO A 544 -5.40 -54.71 -53.26
C PRO A 544 -5.08 -54.50 -54.75
N ASN A 545 -4.85 -53.24 -55.15
CA ASN A 545 -4.29 -52.87 -56.45
C ASN A 545 -3.19 -51.81 -56.22
N PRO A 546 -1.89 -52.14 -56.37
CA PRO A 546 -1.34 -53.38 -56.91
C PRO A 546 -1.53 -54.63 -56.02
N THR A 547 -1.57 -55.83 -56.61
CA THR A 547 -1.61 -57.13 -55.91
C THR A 547 -0.33 -57.92 -56.12
N SER A 548 0.04 -58.80 -55.19
CA SER A 548 1.08 -59.82 -55.37
C SER A 548 0.53 -61.20 -55.75
N LYS A 549 -0.76 -61.46 -55.47
CA LYS A 549 -1.39 -62.76 -55.73
C LYS A 549 -2.91 -62.69 -55.73
N ASP A 550 -3.51 -62.40 -54.57
CA ASP A 550 -4.95 -62.48 -54.35
C ASP A 550 -5.62 -61.13 -54.57
N ILE A 551 -6.82 -61.15 -55.14
CA ILE A 551 -7.63 -59.97 -55.46
C ILE A 551 -9.02 -60.20 -54.91
N GLN A 552 -9.52 -59.24 -54.13
CA GLN A 552 -10.89 -59.20 -53.65
C GLN A 552 -11.69 -58.17 -54.44
N ILE A 553 -12.87 -58.57 -54.89
CA ILE A 553 -13.85 -57.71 -55.55
C ILE A 553 -15.09 -57.71 -54.66
N ARG A 554 -15.40 -56.56 -54.04
CA ARG A 554 -16.54 -56.38 -53.15
C ARG A 554 -17.64 -55.57 -53.86
N PHE A 555 -18.86 -56.06 -53.78
CA PHE A 555 -20.08 -55.43 -54.25
C PHE A 555 -20.87 -54.90 -53.04
N SER A 556 -21.60 -53.79 -53.22
CA SER A 556 -22.43 -53.22 -52.14
C SER A 556 -23.78 -53.94 -51.97
N ALA A 557 -24.14 -54.84 -52.89
CA ALA A 557 -25.32 -55.69 -52.82
C ALA A 557 -24.99 -57.12 -53.30
N LEU A 558 -25.78 -58.09 -52.84
CA LEU A 558 -25.65 -59.50 -53.22
C LEU A 558 -25.97 -59.70 -54.71
N GLN A 559 -25.04 -60.30 -55.45
CA GLN A 559 -25.16 -60.55 -56.88
C GLN A 559 -25.72 -61.96 -57.12
N SER A 560 -26.74 -62.08 -57.98
CA SER A 560 -27.38 -63.37 -58.28
C SER A 560 -26.46 -64.29 -59.08
N HIS A 561 -25.79 -63.72 -60.08
CA HIS A 561 -24.77 -64.36 -60.92
C HIS A 561 -23.77 -63.31 -61.39
N LEU A 562 -22.49 -63.70 -61.45
CA LEU A 562 -21.39 -62.91 -61.97
C LEU A 562 -20.54 -63.79 -62.87
N ASN A 563 -20.20 -63.29 -64.06
CA ASN A 563 -19.15 -63.82 -64.91
C ASN A 563 -17.96 -62.87 -64.90
N ILE A 564 -16.81 -63.36 -64.46
CA ILE A 564 -15.58 -62.58 -64.32
C ILE A 564 -14.50 -63.13 -65.24
N GLU A 565 -14.00 -62.27 -66.10
CA GLU A 565 -12.96 -62.56 -67.07
C GLU A 565 -11.73 -61.67 -66.81
N VAL A 566 -10.56 -62.27 -66.65
CA VAL A 566 -9.29 -61.55 -66.51
C VAL A 566 -8.48 -61.70 -67.80
N ARG A 567 -8.07 -60.56 -68.37
CA ARG A 567 -7.22 -60.49 -69.56
C ARG A 567 -5.86 -59.88 -69.21
N ASN A 568 -4.79 -60.37 -69.85
CA ASN A 568 -3.48 -59.72 -69.78
C ASN A 568 -3.41 -58.48 -70.69
N ALA A 569 -2.30 -57.74 -70.65
CA ALA A 569 -2.08 -56.57 -71.50
C ALA A 569 -2.10 -56.84 -73.02
N LEU A 570 -1.97 -58.09 -73.46
CA LEU A 570 -2.09 -58.51 -74.86
C LEU A 570 -3.54 -58.87 -75.26
N GLY A 571 -4.49 -58.74 -74.33
CA GLY A 571 -5.90 -59.11 -74.53
C GLY A 571 -6.20 -60.60 -74.38
N GLN A 572 -5.20 -61.43 -74.05
CA GLN A 572 -5.37 -62.86 -73.86
C GLN A 572 -6.07 -63.14 -72.53
N VAL A 573 -7.05 -64.04 -72.55
CA VAL A 573 -7.80 -64.47 -71.37
C VAL A 573 -6.92 -65.37 -70.51
N VAL A 574 -6.72 -64.99 -69.25
CA VAL A 574 -5.88 -65.72 -68.29
C VAL A 574 -6.68 -66.37 -67.16
N LEU A 575 -7.90 -65.88 -66.90
CA LEU A 575 -8.81 -66.46 -65.90
C LEU A 575 -10.25 -66.19 -66.31
N VAL A 576 -11.11 -67.20 -66.18
CA VAL A 576 -12.57 -67.04 -66.25
C VAL A 576 -13.17 -67.76 -65.05
N LYS A 577 -14.02 -67.08 -64.29
CA LYS A 577 -14.75 -67.67 -63.17
C LYS A 577 -16.16 -67.13 -63.11
N GLU A 578 -17.09 -68.00 -62.75
CA GLU A 578 -18.46 -67.63 -62.43
C GLU A 578 -18.72 -67.74 -60.93
N PHE A 579 -19.55 -66.84 -60.42
CA PHE A 579 -19.99 -66.82 -59.03
C PHE A 579 -21.50 -66.63 -58.97
N THR A 580 -22.15 -67.22 -57.98
CA THR A 580 -23.59 -67.04 -57.73
C THR A 580 -23.80 -66.71 -56.27
N GLN A 581 -24.82 -65.91 -55.98
CA GLN A 581 -25.22 -65.54 -54.61
C GLN A 581 -24.04 -65.02 -53.76
N THR A 582 -23.28 -64.05 -54.28
CA THR A 582 -22.15 -63.47 -53.53
C THR A 582 -22.08 -61.95 -53.66
N ASP A 583 -21.60 -61.29 -52.62
CA ASP A 583 -21.22 -59.88 -52.57
C ASP A 583 -19.68 -59.70 -52.47
N LEU A 584 -18.93 -60.81 -52.37
CA LEU A 584 -17.48 -60.83 -52.31
C LEU A 584 -16.93 -61.94 -53.23
N VAL A 585 -16.04 -61.55 -54.13
CA VAL A 585 -15.31 -62.46 -55.01
C VAL A 585 -13.84 -62.43 -54.66
N GLU A 586 -13.25 -63.62 -54.50
CA GLU A 586 -11.80 -63.79 -54.32
C GLU A 586 -11.19 -64.48 -55.54
N LEU A 587 -10.22 -63.82 -56.16
CA LEU A 587 -9.50 -64.31 -57.33
C LEU A 587 -8.03 -64.47 -56.99
N GLU A 588 -7.49 -65.64 -57.28
CA GLU A 588 -6.05 -65.90 -57.20
C GLU A 588 -5.45 -65.72 -58.59
N LEU A 589 -4.69 -64.64 -58.79
CA LEU A 589 -4.08 -64.33 -60.08
C LEU A 589 -2.69 -64.95 -60.17
N ASN A 590 -2.60 -66.25 -60.44
CA ASN A 590 -1.32 -66.97 -60.58
C ASN A 590 -0.61 -66.72 -61.94
N GLN A 591 -0.43 -65.45 -62.29
CA GLN A 591 0.23 -65.01 -63.53
C GLN A 591 1.51 -64.21 -63.22
N ALA A 592 2.34 -63.95 -64.21
CA ALA A 592 3.57 -63.14 -64.06
C ALA A 592 3.25 -61.68 -63.69
N ASN A 593 4.23 -60.93 -63.19
CA ASN A 593 4.07 -59.51 -62.89
C ASN A 593 3.73 -58.73 -64.17
N GLY A 594 2.76 -57.82 -64.09
CA GLY A 594 2.23 -57.14 -65.27
C GLY A 594 0.89 -56.45 -65.03
N ILE A 595 0.34 -55.86 -66.09
CA ILE A 595 -0.98 -55.22 -66.08
C ILE A 595 -2.03 -56.22 -66.55
N TYR A 596 -3.15 -56.27 -65.84
CA TYR A 596 -4.31 -57.09 -66.19
C TYR A 596 -5.59 -56.26 -66.12
N PHE A 597 -6.60 -56.73 -66.84
CA PHE A 597 -7.93 -56.12 -66.90
C PHE A 597 -8.96 -57.15 -66.45
N ILE A 598 -9.74 -56.82 -65.43
CA ILE A 598 -10.86 -57.63 -64.96
C ILE A 598 -12.13 -57.07 -65.58
N GLU A 599 -12.80 -57.87 -66.42
CA GLU A 599 -14.14 -57.61 -66.93
C GLU A 599 -15.15 -58.40 -66.09
N ILE A 600 -16.09 -57.71 -65.48
CA ILE A 600 -17.14 -58.27 -64.61
C ILE A 600 -18.47 -58.05 -65.34
N ASN A 601 -19.24 -59.12 -65.54
CA ASN A 601 -20.56 -59.07 -66.17
C ASN A 601 -21.60 -59.75 -65.27
N ASP A 602 -22.83 -59.23 -65.22
CA ASP A 602 -23.96 -59.89 -64.54
C ASP A 602 -25.08 -60.30 -65.52
N ASP A 603 -26.09 -61.02 -65.02
CA ASP A 603 -27.26 -61.45 -65.80
C ASP A 603 -28.15 -60.28 -66.27
N LYS A 604 -28.02 -59.09 -65.67
CA LYS A 604 -28.76 -57.88 -66.04
C LYS A 604 -28.04 -57.05 -67.10
N HIS A 605 -26.99 -57.60 -67.71
CA HIS A 605 -26.13 -56.94 -68.69
C HIS A 605 -25.35 -55.73 -68.14
N GLN A 606 -25.16 -55.65 -66.82
CA GLN A 606 -24.23 -54.72 -66.20
C GLN A 606 -22.79 -55.20 -66.41
N LYS A 607 -21.89 -54.25 -66.61
CA LYS A 607 -20.48 -54.44 -66.93
C LYS A 607 -19.60 -53.51 -66.11
N ALA A 608 -18.49 -54.04 -65.62
CA ALA A 608 -17.40 -53.25 -65.05
C ALA A 608 -16.06 -53.70 -65.60
N LEU A 609 -15.20 -52.74 -65.93
CA LEU A 609 -13.82 -52.97 -66.36
C LEU A 609 -12.88 -52.32 -65.35
N VAL A 610 -12.02 -53.14 -64.74
CA VAL A 610 -11.08 -52.72 -63.72
C VAL A 610 -9.66 -53.05 -64.14
N ARG A 611 -8.79 -52.03 -64.21
CA ARG A 611 -7.35 -52.23 -64.43
C ARG A 611 -6.65 -52.56 -63.11
N ILE A 612 -5.93 -53.67 -63.08
CA ILE A 612 -5.11 -54.11 -61.94
C ILE A 612 -3.63 -54.22 -62.32
N VAL A 613 -2.76 -53.96 -61.35
CA VAL A 613 -1.31 -54.12 -61.49
C VAL A 613 -0.86 -55.27 -60.59
N LYS A 614 -0.22 -56.29 -61.16
CA LYS A 614 0.42 -57.37 -60.41
C LYS A 614 1.92 -57.10 -60.25
N ARG A 615 2.43 -57.15 -59.02
CA ARG A 615 3.84 -56.90 -58.67
C ARG A 615 4.51 -58.09 -58.00
#